data_AF-A0A929X841-F1
#
_entry.id   AF-A0A929X841-F1
#
_cell.length_a   1.000
_cell.length_b   1.000
_cell.length_c   1.000
_cell.angle_alpha   90.00
_cell.angle_beta   90.00
_cell.angle_gamma   90.00
#
_symmetry.space_group_name_H-M   'P 1'
#
loop_
_entity.id
_entity.type
_entity.pdbx_description
1 polymer ?
#
loop_
_entity_poly.entity_id
_entity_poly.type
_entity_poly.pdbx_seq_one_letter_code
_entity_poly.pdbx_strand_id
1 'polypeptide(L)'
;MKRLLSFFLSVVMVFTMTSFSFSSDSFSEKYTYPIEPGSEEWANLNHGERVLALQIPEDVLKGMSTENLVETVLNYPCFIDMMFYNTYQEGFDVIKEHFNGIDELLKRDESSKYLLSKYRKQNTKTLLNIRSKEEQFESSLKLTYLETLLAQPEIIEKFSKKENEEVLELVNENYKLHIKNKN
;
A
#
# COMPACT_ATOMS: atom_id res chain seq x y z
N MET A 1 -36.50 -14.51 49.16
CA MET A 1 -36.12 -13.86 47.88
C MET A 1 -34.62 -13.53 47.73
N LYS A 2 -33.71 -13.98 48.62
CA LYS A 2 -32.25 -13.76 48.43
C LYS A 2 -31.48 -14.98 47.88
N ARG A 3 -32.03 -16.19 47.99
CA ARG A 3 -31.42 -17.42 47.47
C ARG A 3 -31.79 -17.77 46.02
N LEU A 4 -32.86 -17.17 45.48
CA LEU A 4 -33.27 -17.28 44.07
C LEU A 4 -32.60 -16.21 43.19
N LEU A 5 -32.21 -15.06 43.76
CA LEU A 5 -31.49 -14.00 43.05
C LEU A 5 -30.01 -14.36 42.80
N SER A 6 -29.40 -15.14 43.71
CA SER A 6 -28.01 -15.58 43.57
C SER A 6 -27.81 -16.64 42.48
N PHE A 7 -28.86 -17.42 42.14
CA PHE A 7 -28.81 -18.43 41.09
C PHE A 7 -28.99 -17.80 39.69
N PHE A 8 -29.69 -16.67 39.61
CA PHE A 8 -29.84 -15.91 38.37
C PHE A 8 -28.59 -15.10 38.02
N LEU A 9 -27.81 -14.68 39.02
CA LEU A 9 -26.56 -13.94 38.80
C LEU A 9 -25.40 -14.83 38.33
N SER A 10 -25.39 -16.12 38.70
CA SER A 10 -24.34 -17.07 38.29
C SER A 10 -24.56 -17.68 36.90
N VAL A 11 -25.79 -17.68 36.38
CA VAL A 11 -26.09 -18.20 35.03
C VAL A 11 -25.76 -17.17 33.94
N VAL A 12 -25.77 -15.87 34.25
CA VAL A 12 -25.46 -14.79 33.29
C VAL A 12 -23.94 -14.65 33.03
N MET A 13 -23.07 -15.07 33.96
CA MET A 13 -21.62 -15.00 33.77
C MET A 13 -21.02 -16.13 32.90
N VAL A 14 -21.78 -17.19 32.60
CA VAL A 14 -21.25 -18.36 31.85
C VAL A 14 -21.58 -18.27 30.34
N PHE A 15 -22.34 -17.26 29.90
CA PHE A 15 -22.77 -17.12 28.51
C PHE A 15 -22.01 -16.10 27.65
N THR A 16 -20.89 -15.54 28.13
CA THR A 16 -20.06 -14.62 27.31
C THR A 16 -18.69 -15.17 26.91
N MET A 17 -18.46 -16.48 27.07
CA MET A 17 -17.34 -17.17 26.39
C MET A 17 -17.84 -17.82 25.09
N THR A 18 -18.52 -17.05 24.24
CA THR A 18 -18.49 -17.37 22.81
C THR A 18 -17.11 -16.95 22.35
N SER A 19 -16.19 -17.91 22.27
CA SER A 19 -14.97 -17.78 21.49
C SER A 19 -15.38 -17.19 20.15
N PHE A 20 -15.05 -15.92 19.92
CA PHE A 20 -15.10 -15.36 18.59
C PHE A 20 -13.99 -16.11 17.86
N SER A 21 -14.36 -17.19 17.18
CA SER A 21 -13.47 -17.80 16.21
C SER A 21 -13.23 -16.71 15.17
N PHE A 22 -12.07 -16.05 15.27
CA PHE A 22 -11.56 -15.24 14.19
C PHE A 22 -11.35 -16.22 13.04
N SER A 23 -12.38 -16.36 12.21
CA SER A 23 -12.24 -16.93 10.89
C SER A 23 -11.22 -16.05 10.21
N SER A 24 -10.00 -16.54 10.02
CA SER A 24 -9.07 -15.95 9.08
C SER A 24 -9.61 -16.23 7.68
N ASP A 25 -10.73 -15.60 7.33
CA ASP A 25 -10.92 -15.24 5.94
C ASP A 25 -9.73 -14.36 5.64
N SER A 26 -8.79 -14.91 4.87
CA SER A 26 -7.75 -14.09 4.26
C SER A 26 -8.45 -12.87 3.69
N PHE A 27 -8.08 -11.68 4.16
CA PHE A 27 -8.60 -10.44 3.59
C PHE A 27 -8.16 -10.42 2.13
N SER A 28 -9.03 -10.94 1.27
CA SER A 28 -8.77 -11.29 -0.12
C SER A 28 -8.74 -10.05 -1.02
N GLU A 29 -9.02 -8.88 -0.47
CA GLU A 29 -9.12 -7.64 -1.20
C GLU A 29 -8.06 -6.65 -0.72
N LYS A 30 -7.66 -5.75 -1.62
CA LYS A 30 -6.88 -4.56 -1.26
C LYS A 30 -7.68 -3.70 -0.27
N TYR A 31 -6.99 -2.97 0.59
CA TYR A 31 -7.64 -2.02 1.47
C TYR A 31 -8.03 -0.75 0.68
N THR A 32 -9.26 -0.29 0.91
CA THR A 32 -9.77 0.98 0.39
C THR A 32 -9.75 1.99 1.52
N TYR A 33 -9.06 3.10 1.31
CA TYR A 33 -8.93 4.14 2.32
C TYR A 33 -10.27 4.83 2.56
N PRO A 34 -10.63 5.13 3.82
CA PRO A 34 -11.93 5.71 4.16
C PRO A 34 -12.06 7.16 3.71
N ILE A 35 -10.94 7.85 3.50
CA ILE A 35 -10.86 9.24 3.08
C ILE A 35 -10.02 9.38 1.82
N GLU A 36 -10.45 10.25 0.92
CA GLU A 36 -9.79 10.49 -0.37
C GLU A 36 -9.67 12.00 -0.66
N PRO A 37 -8.61 12.43 -1.37
CA PRO A 37 -8.48 13.81 -1.82
C PRO A 37 -9.72 14.28 -2.57
N GLY A 38 -10.21 15.47 -2.20
CA GLY A 38 -11.41 16.07 -2.81
C GLY A 38 -12.72 15.79 -2.07
N SER A 39 -12.73 14.92 -1.05
CA SER A 39 -13.90 14.77 -0.17
C SER A 39 -14.00 15.90 0.86
N GLU A 40 -15.21 16.13 1.39
CA GLU A 40 -15.43 17.10 2.48
C GLU A 40 -14.65 16.72 3.75
N GLU A 41 -14.62 15.42 4.08
CA GLU A 41 -13.86 14.90 5.21
C GLU A 41 -12.37 15.21 5.06
N TRP A 42 -11.79 14.95 3.88
CA TRP A 42 -10.38 15.28 3.59
C TRP A 42 -10.06 16.76 3.76
N ALA A 43 -10.97 17.63 3.32
CA ALA A 43 -10.81 19.08 3.42
C ALA A 43 -10.82 19.59 4.88
N ASN A 44 -11.51 18.88 5.78
CA ASN A 44 -11.61 19.24 7.19
C ASN A 44 -10.42 18.76 8.05
N LEU A 45 -9.61 17.82 7.53
CA LEU A 45 -8.42 17.32 8.23
C LEU A 45 -7.18 18.11 7.85
N ASN A 46 -6.33 18.40 8.84
CA ASN A 46 -4.96 18.81 8.60
C ASN A 46 -4.11 17.63 8.09
N HIS A 47 -2.90 17.92 7.61
CA HIS A 47 -2.05 16.89 7.00
C HIS A 47 -1.72 15.72 7.96
N GLY A 48 -1.35 16.01 9.21
CA GLY A 48 -1.06 14.96 10.19
C GLY A 48 -2.28 14.11 10.53
N GLU A 49 -3.47 14.72 10.59
CA GLU A 49 -4.73 13.99 10.78
C GLU A 49 -5.04 13.06 9.60
N ARG A 50 -4.73 13.47 8.36
CA ARG A 50 -4.87 12.60 7.18
C ARG A 50 -3.95 11.39 7.28
N VAL A 51 -2.67 11.60 7.62
CA VAL A 51 -1.71 10.49 7.79
C VAL A 51 -2.17 9.48 8.84
N LEU A 52 -2.74 9.96 9.95
CA LEU A 52 -3.30 9.10 11.00
C LEU A 52 -4.57 8.37 10.53
N ALA A 53 -5.48 9.06 9.85
CA ALA A 53 -6.72 8.48 9.35
C ALA A 53 -6.51 7.46 8.21
N LEU A 54 -5.36 7.51 7.54
CA LEU A 54 -4.99 6.61 6.45
C LEU A 54 -4.12 5.42 6.90
N GLN A 55 -3.89 5.21 8.20
CA GLN A 55 -3.22 3.99 8.65
C GLN A 55 -4.10 2.76 8.37
N ILE A 56 -3.48 1.67 7.94
CA ILE A 56 -4.20 0.41 7.72
C ILE A 56 -4.42 -0.24 9.10
N PRO A 57 -5.64 -0.69 9.45
CA PRO A 57 -5.86 -1.43 10.69
C PRO A 57 -4.93 -2.66 10.78
N GLU A 58 -4.34 -2.90 11.95
CA GLU A 58 -3.25 -3.87 12.13
C GLU A 58 -3.65 -5.32 11.77
N ASP A 59 -4.89 -5.70 12.09
CA ASP A 59 -5.46 -7.00 11.76
C ASP A 59 -5.67 -7.17 10.24
N VAL A 60 -6.14 -6.11 9.57
CA VAL A 60 -6.28 -6.05 8.12
C VAL A 60 -4.90 -6.11 7.46
N LEU A 61 -3.95 -5.31 7.92
CA LEU A 61 -2.59 -5.23 7.36
C LEU A 61 -1.91 -6.60 7.38
N LYS A 62 -1.91 -7.27 8.55
CA LYS A 62 -1.32 -8.60 8.71
C LYS A 62 -2.07 -9.71 7.97
N GLY A 63 -3.39 -9.58 7.82
CA GLY A 63 -4.23 -10.54 7.11
C GLY A 63 -4.22 -10.40 5.59
N MET A 64 -3.70 -9.28 5.06
CA MET A 64 -3.67 -8.99 3.64
C MET A 64 -2.55 -9.75 2.92
N SER A 65 -2.82 -10.27 1.72
CA SER A 65 -1.77 -10.86 0.87
C SER A 65 -0.72 -9.82 0.43
N THR A 66 0.50 -10.24 0.11
CA THR A 66 1.54 -9.33 -0.41
C THR A 66 1.11 -8.64 -1.70
N GLU A 67 0.40 -9.34 -2.58
CA GLU A 67 -0.15 -8.76 -3.81
C GLU A 67 -1.14 -7.62 -3.51
N ASN A 68 -2.08 -7.86 -2.60
CA ASN A 68 -3.06 -6.85 -2.19
C ASN A 68 -2.40 -5.69 -1.45
N LEU A 69 -1.32 -5.94 -0.69
CA LEU A 69 -0.58 -4.89 -0.01
C LEU A 69 0.16 -3.99 -1.01
N VAL A 70 0.74 -4.54 -2.08
CA VAL A 70 1.32 -3.74 -3.17
C VAL A 70 0.27 -2.81 -3.76
N GLU A 71 -0.92 -3.32 -4.08
CA GLU A 71 -2.01 -2.47 -4.59
C GLU A 71 -2.46 -1.41 -3.57
N THR A 72 -2.56 -1.78 -2.29
CA THR A 72 -2.96 -0.87 -1.21
C THR A 72 -1.96 0.26 -1.04
N VAL A 73 -0.66 -0.03 -1.04
CA VAL A 73 0.40 0.95 -0.91
C VAL A 73 0.44 1.89 -2.13
N LEU A 74 0.31 1.37 -3.35
CA LEU A 74 0.29 2.20 -4.57
C LEU A 74 -0.96 3.09 -4.68
N ASN A 75 -2.01 2.80 -3.91
CA ASN A 75 -3.21 3.63 -3.81
C ASN A 75 -3.24 4.50 -2.55
N TYR A 76 -2.15 4.54 -1.76
CA TYR A 76 -2.05 5.41 -0.58
C TYR A 76 -2.18 6.89 -0.98
N PRO A 77 -3.20 7.63 -0.50
CA PRO A 77 -3.46 8.99 -0.97
C PRO A 77 -2.33 9.99 -0.71
N CYS A 78 -1.57 9.78 0.36
CA CYS A 78 -0.45 10.64 0.76
C CYS A 78 0.90 10.17 0.19
N PHE A 79 0.94 9.21 -0.75
CA PHE A 79 2.22 8.82 -1.37
C PHE A 79 2.85 9.98 -2.14
N ILE A 80 2.03 10.84 -2.75
CA ILE A 80 2.49 12.04 -3.47
C ILE A 80 3.35 12.97 -2.62
N ASP A 81 3.25 12.89 -1.29
CA ASP A 81 3.99 13.75 -0.38
C ASP A 81 5.51 13.61 -0.52
N MET A 82 5.98 12.47 -1.02
CA MET A 82 7.37 12.20 -1.38
C MET A 82 7.96 13.29 -2.27
N MET A 83 7.14 13.85 -3.17
CA MET A 83 7.57 14.80 -4.19
C MET A 83 7.74 16.24 -3.65
N PHE A 84 7.33 16.51 -2.41
CA PHE A 84 7.45 17.84 -1.80
C PHE A 84 8.72 18.04 -0.96
N TYR A 85 9.60 17.05 -0.92
CA TYR A 85 10.90 17.11 -0.24
C TYR A 85 12.04 17.49 -1.19
N ASN A 86 13.24 17.77 -0.66
CA ASN A 86 14.38 18.17 -1.49
C ASN A 86 14.86 17.03 -2.39
N THR A 87 14.66 15.79 -1.95
CA THR A 87 14.98 14.58 -2.72
C THR A 87 13.86 13.56 -2.60
N TYR A 88 13.70 12.70 -3.61
CA TYR A 88 12.74 11.60 -3.54
C TYR A 88 13.06 10.60 -2.42
N GLN A 89 14.34 10.38 -2.11
CA GLN A 89 14.70 9.49 -1.00
C GLN A 89 14.29 10.08 0.35
N GLU A 90 14.55 11.37 0.60
CA GLU A 90 14.10 12.06 1.81
C GLU A 90 12.58 11.96 1.98
N GLY A 91 11.82 12.23 0.92
CA GLY A 91 10.38 12.12 0.96
C GLY A 91 9.87 10.69 1.16
N PHE A 92 10.53 9.70 0.54
CA PHE A 92 10.19 8.29 0.73
C PHE A 92 10.44 7.84 2.17
N ASP A 93 11.58 8.21 2.74
CA ASP A 93 11.95 7.88 4.12
C ASP A 93 10.94 8.45 5.12
N VAL A 94 10.47 9.68 4.90
CA VAL A 94 9.41 10.27 5.74
C VAL A 94 8.09 9.50 5.63
N ILE A 95 7.65 9.12 4.43
CA ILE A 95 6.41 8.33 4.31
C ILE A 95 6.58 6.97 4.97
N LYS A 96 7.72 6.30 4.74
CA LYS A 96 8.05 5.01 5.35
C LYS A 96 7.99 5.06 6.88
N GLU A 97 8.45 6.16 7.49
CA GLU A 97 8.40 6.36 8.95
C GLU A 97 6.95 6.52 9.47
N HIS A 98 6.06 7.13 8.69
CA HIS A 98 4.73 7.54 9.16
C HIS A 98 3.56 6.70 8.63
N PHE A 99 3.78 5.80 7.67
CA PHE A 99 2.75 4.95 7.08
C PHE A 99 3.08 3.47 7.19
N ASN A 100 2.26 2.74 7.95
CA ASN A 100 2.49 1.34 8.28
C ASN A 100 2.48 0.39 7.06
N GLY A 101 1.80 0.75 5.97
CA GLY A 101 1.76 -0.08 4.76
C GLY A 101 3.10 -0.23 4.06
N ILE A 102 3.93 0.83 4.01
CA ILE A 102 5.27 0.75 3.42
C ILE A 102 6.19 -0.08 4.32
N ASP A 103 6.20 0.20 5.62
CA ASP A 103 7.02 -0.53 6.59
C ASP A 103 6.75 -2.05 6.55
N GLU A 104 5.48 -2.46 6.52
CA GLU A 104 5.09 -3.86 6.36
C GLU A 104 5.50 -4.43 5.00
N LEU A 105 5.26 -3.71 3.90
CA LEU A 105 5.58 -4.20 2.55
C LEU A 105 7.08 -4.46 2.37
N LEU A 106 7.93 -3.57 2.89
CA LEU A 106 9.39 -3.71 2.84
C LEU A 106 9.90 -4.89 3.69
N LYS A 107 9.11 -5.41 4.63
CA LYS A 107 9.49 -6.58 5.45
C LYS A 107 9.09 -7.91 4.83
N ARG A 108 8.09 -7.95 3.94
CA ARG A 108 7.61 -9.21 3.34
C ARG A 108 8.62 -9.80 2.35
N ASP A 109 8.85 -11.10 2.43
CA ASP A 109 9.82 -11.81 1.56
C ASP A 109 9.43 -11.75 0.08
N GLU A 110 8.14 -11.95 -0.23
CA GLU A 110 7.63 -11.98 -1.61
C GLU A 110 7.40 -10.57 -2.20
N SER A 111 7.77 -9.49 -1.51
CA SER A 111 7.44 -8.12 -1.97
C SER A 111 8.09 -7.77 -3.30
N SER A 112 9.35 -8.15 -3.50
CA SER A 112 10.10 -7.94 -4.75
C SER A 112 9.39 -8.57 -5.95
N LYS A 113 8.94 -9.82 -5.81
CA LYS A 113 8.19 -10.57 -6.83
C LYS A 113 6.90 -9.86 -7.25
N TYR A 114 6.09 -9.40 -6.29
CA TYR A 114 4.80 -8.77 -6.60
C TYR A 114 4.97 -7.34 -7.14
N LEU A 115 5.96 -6.59 -6.66
CA LEU A 115 6.34 -5.29 -7.24
C LEU A 115 6.82 -5.44 -8.69
N LEU A 116 7.71 -6.40 -8.97
CA LEU A 116 8.15 -6.69 -10.33
C LEU A 116 6.99 -7.16 -11.23
N SER A 117 6.12 -8.03 -10.71
CA SER A 117 4.91 -8.43 -11.43
C SER A 117 4.01 -7.25 -11.78
N LYS A 118 3.89 -6.25 -10.91
CA LYS A 118 3.15 -5.02 -11.18
C LYS A 118 3.85 -4.19 -12.27
N TYR A 119 5.16 -4.04 -12.20
CA TYR A 119 5.95 -3.22 -13.14
C TYR A 119 5.96 -3.78 -14.56
N ARG A 120 5.93 -5.10 -14.71
CA ARG A 120 5.72 -5.76 -16.02
C ARG A 120 4.40 -5.33 -16.69
N LYS A 121 3.36 -5.08 -15.89
CA LYS A 121 2.00 -4.73 -16.35
C LYS A 121 1.78 -3.22 -16.44
N GLN A 122 2.50 -2.44 -15.64
CA GLN A 122 2.38 -0.98 -15.55
C GLN A 122 3.76 -0.36 -15.72
N ASN A 123 4.01 0.18 -16.91
CA ASN A 123 5.28 0.78 -17.30
C ASN A 123 5.05 1.91 -18.32
N THR A 124 6.12 2.55 -18.79
CA THR A 124 6.05 3.67 -19.74
C THR A 124 5.30 3.28 -21.02
N LYS A 125 5.47 2.05 -21.52
CA LYS A 125 4.76 1.59 -22.73
C LYS A 125 3.25 1.55 -22.52
N THR A 126 2.77 1.03 -21.39
CA THR A 126 1.33 1.00 -21.10
C THR A 126 0.79 2.40 -20.82
N LEU A 127 1.55 3.24 -20.12
CA LEU A 127 1.22 4.64 -19.83
C LEU A 127 0.95 5.46 -21.09
N LEU A 128 1.79 5.31 -22.12
CA LEU A 128 1.68 6.03 -23.39
C LEU A 128 0.44 5.64 -24.21
N ASN A 129 -0.18 4.49 -23.92
CA ASN A 129 -1.39 4.03 -24.59
C ASN A 129 -2.69 4.53 -23.92
N ILE A 130 -2.59 5.15 -22.74
CA ILE A 130 -3.75 5.68 -22.02
C ILE A 130 -4.25 6.94 -22.73
N ARG A 131 -5.56 6.95 -23.07
CA ARG A 131 -6.19 8.04 -23.81
C ARG A 131 -6.64 9.19 -22.91
N SER A 132 -7.14 8.87 -21.72
CA SER A 132 -7.56 9.89 -20.75
C SER A 132 -6.32 10.53 -20.14
N LYS A 133 -6.21 11.85 -20.22
CA LYS A 133 -5.07 12.59 -19.64
C LYS A 133 -5.05 12.47 -18.11
N GLU A 134 -6.22 12.43 -17.49
CA GLU A 134 -6.38 12.25 -16.05
C GLU A 134 -5.91 10.85 -15.62
N GLU A 135 -6.40 9.81 -16.30
CA GLU A 135 -5.96 8.43 -16.04
C GLU A 135 -4.47 8.25 -16.31
N GLN A 136 -3.95 8.91 -17.34
CA GLN A 136 -2.52 8.90 -17.66
C GLN A 136 -1.71 9.59 -16.55
N PHE A 137 -2.17 10.73 -16.06
CA PHE A 137 -1.53 11.43 -14.94
C PHE A 137 -1.49 10.55 -13.68
N GLU A 138 -2.63 10.00 -13.26
CA GLU A 138 -2.72 9.12 -12.09
C GLU A 138 -1.85 7.85 -12.25
N SER A 139 -1.84 7.27 -13.45
CA SER A 139 -1.00 6.11 -13.75
C SER A 139 0.49 6.46 -13.76
N SER A 140 0.86 7.70 -14.11
CA SER A 140 2.25 8.17 -14.07
C SER A 140 2.76 8.37 -12.64
N LEU A 141 1.89 8.84 -11.74
CA LEU A 141 2.19 8.94 -10.30
C LEU A 141 2.41 7.54 -9.71
N LYS A 142 1.49 6.61 -9.98
CA LYS A 142 1.62 5.22 -9.51
C LYS A 142 2.85 4.50 -10.06
N LEU A 143 3.22 4.79 -11.32
CA LEU A 143 4.48 4.28 -11.88
C LEU A 143 5.69 4.84 -11.13
N THR A 144 5.69 6.13 -10.80
CA THR A 144 6.75 6.77 -9.99
C THR A 144 6.86 6.14 -8.60
N TYR A 145 5.73 5.86 -7.95
CA TYR A 145 5.71 5.19 -6.64
C TYR A 145 6.27 3.76 -6.74
N LEU A 146 5.85 3.02 -7.77
CA LEU A 146 6.31 1.66 -8.03
C LEU A 146 7.82 1.61 -8.30
N GLU A 147 8.34 2.50 -9.14
CA GLU A 147 9.77 2.60 -9.44
C GLU A 147 10.58 2.99 -8.20
N THR A 148 10.02 3.87 -7.34
CA THR A 148 10.65 4.23 -6.07
C THR A 148 10.74 3.02 -5.14
N LEU A 149 9.66 2.25 -4.98
CA LEU A 149 9.64 1.04 -4.15
C LEU A 149 10.63 -0.01 -4.67
N LEU A 150 10.69 -0.23 -5.99
CA LEU A 150 11.64 -1.15 -6.62
C LEU A 150 13.10 -0.74 -6.42
N ALA A 151 13.37 0.56 -6.26
CA ALA A 151 14.69 1.10 -6.04
C ALA A 151 15.17 1.04 -4.58
N GLN A 152 14.31 0.61 -3.64
CA GLN A 152 14.70 0.54 -2.23
C GLN A 152 15.63 -0.65 -1.96
N PRO A 153 16.69 -0.49 -1.15
CA PRO A 153 17.62 -1.56 -0.81
C PRO A 153 16.93 -2.84 -0.31
N GLU A 154 15.91 -2.70 0.54
CA GLU A 154 15.14 -3.80 1.12
C GLU A 154 14.37 -4.62 0.08
N ILE A 155 14.13 -4.05 -1.10
CA ILE A 155 13.53 -4.74 -2.24
C ILE A 155 14.60 -5.30 -3.17
N ILE A 156 15.65 -4.52 -3.47
CA ILE A 156 16.75 -4.94 -4.34
C ILE A 156 17.44 -6.19 -3.80
N GLU A 157 17.68 -6.24 -2.49
CA GLU A 157 18.33 -7.38 -1.82
C GLU A 157 17.52 -8.68 -1.91
N LYS A 158 16.21 -8.60 -2.21
CA LYS A 158 15.31 -9.76 -2.34
C LYS A 158 15.19 -10.28 -3.77
N PHE A 159 15.77 -9.62 -4.76
CA PHE A 159 15.75 -10.13 -6.12
C PHE A 159 16.80 -11.23 -6.32
N SER A 160 16.41 -12.28 -7.03
CA SER A 160 17.39 -13.17 -7.64
C SER A 160 18.22 -12.42 -8.70
N LYS A 161 19.38 -12.97 -9.07
CA LYS A 161 20.21 -12.40 -10.14
C LYS A 161 19.40 -12.19 -11.44
N LYS A 162 18.57 -13.17 -11.80
CA LYS A 162 17.73 -13.11 -13.01
C LYS A 162 16.70 -12.00 -12.94
N GLU A 163 16.05 -11.82 -11.79
CA GLU A 163 15.06 -10.74 -11.61
C GLU A 163 15.74 -9.37 -11.60
N ASN A 164 16.93 -9.24 -11.02
CA ASN A 164 17.72 -8.01 -11.09
C ASN A 164 18.07 -7.64 -12.53
N GLU A 165 18.52 -8.61 -13.34
CA GLU A 165 18.79 -8.40 -14.78
C GLU A 165 17.51 -7.95 -15.51
N GLU A 166 16.37 -8.58 -15.22
CA GLU A 166 15.08 -8.22 -15.82
C GLU A 166 14.62 -6.81 -15.43
N VAL A 167 14.74 -6.42 -14.16
CA VAL A 167 14.39 -5.07 -13.69
C VAL A 167 15.22 -4.03 -14.45
N LEU A 168 16.53 -4.27 -14.60
CA LEU A 168 17.43 -3.37 -15.35
C LEU A 168 17.05 -3.27 -16.82
N GLU A 169 16.65 -4.38 -17.46
CA GLU A 169 16.15 -4.37 -18.84
C GLU A 169 14.89 -3.49 -18.96
N LEU A 170 13.89 -3.72 -18.11
CA LEU A 170 12.63 -2.97 -18.10
C LEU A 170 12.85 -1.47 -17.84
N VAL A 171 13.72 -1.11 -16.89
CA VAL A 171 14.08 0.29 -16.60
C VAL A 171 14.75 0.94 -17.81
N ASN A 172 15.68 0.25 -18.48
CA ASN A 172 16.33 0.77 -19.67
C ASN A 172 15.37 0.97 -20.84
N GLU A 173 14.41 0.07 -21.03
CA GLU A 173 13.34 0.22 -22.03
C GLU A 173 12.47 1.44 -21.74
N ASN A 174 12.01 1.58 -20.49
CA ASN A 174 11.21 2.72 -20.04
C ASN A 174 11.97 4.04 -20.24
N TYR A 175 13.24 4.10 -19.85
CA TYR A 175 14.08 5.28 -20.04
C TYR A 175 14.20 5.68 -21.52
N LYS A 176 14.47 4.72 -22.41
CA LYS A 176 14.52 4.97 -23.87
C LYS A 176 13.20 5.52 -24.40
N LEU A 177 12.07 4.98 -23.95
CA LEU A 177 10.74 5.48 -24.31
C LEU A 177 10.52 6.90 -23.80
N HIS A 178 10.91 7.22 -22.56
CA HIS A 178 10.80 8.57 -22.03
C HIS A 178 11.62 9.58 -22.82
N ILE A 179 12.87 9.27 -23.18
CA ILE A 179 13.71 10.16 -23.98
C ILE A 179 13.11 10.38 -25.38
N LYS A 180 12.59 9.33 -26.03
CA LYS A 180 11.99 9.44 -27.37
C LYS A 180 10.75 10.35 -27.40
N ASN A 181 9.96 10.38 -26.34
CA ASN A 181 8.71 11.13 -26.27
C ASN A 181 8.85 12.52 -25.60
N LYS A 182 10.06 12.95 -25.26
CA LYS A 182 10.34 14.32 -24.79
C LYS A 182 10.52 15.34 -25.93
N ASN A 183 10.52 14.89 -27.19
CA ASN A 183 10.56 15.70 -28.41
C ASN A 183 9.20 15.71 -29.10
#